data_AF-A0ABC8BQX6-F1
#
_entry.id   AF-A0ABC8BQX6-F1
#
_cell.length_a   1.000
_cell.length_b   1.000
_cell.length_c   1.000
_cell.angle_alpha   90.00
_cell.angle_beta   90.00
_cell.angle_gamma   90.00
#
_symmetry.space_group_name_H-M   'P 1'
#
loop_
_entity.id
_entity.type
_entity.pdbx_description
1 polymer ?
#
loop_
_entity_poly.entity_id
_entity_poly.type
_entity_poly.pdbx_seq_one_letter_code
_entity_poly.pdbx_strand_id
1 'polypeptide(L)'
;MITLSATDVRTCEACWNTPATAARHTPAGRDLLCEGCATAEYPRRVDLFPPFGVYGLTTRKVLNDGKHGSGPPKLPPDPGPAPPYPPRPPSPPGTPPV
;
A
#
# COMPACT_ATOMS: atom_id res chain seq x y z
N MET A 1 3.46 -7.87 -31.93
CA MET A 1 4.22 -8.12 -30.68
C MET A 1 5.11 -6.91 -30.41
N ILE A 2 5.16 -6.45 -29.16
CA ILE A 2 6.01 -5.32 -28.77
C ILE A 2 7.43 -5.78 -28.44
N THR A 3 8.40 -4.91 -28.72
CA THR A 3 9.81 -5.13 -28.34
C THR A 3 10.04 -4.63 -26.92
N LEU A 4 10.44 -5.54 -26.04
CA LEU A 4 10.75 -5.26 -24.63
C LEU A 4 12.26 -5.34 -24.39
N SER A 5 12.77 -4.38 -23.63
CA SER A 5 14.10 -4.38 -23.03
C SER A 5 14.12 -5.18 -21.73
N ALA A 6 15.30 -5.42 -21.18
CA ALA A 6 15.46 -6.15 -19.92
C ALA A 6 14.84 -5.44 -18.70
N THR A 7 14.69 -4.11 -18.75
CA THR A 7 14.13 -3.31 -17.65
C THR A 7 12.62 -3.08 -17.76
N ASP A 8 12.00 -3.54 -18.84
CA ASP A 8 10.57 -3.33 -19.05
C ASP A 8 9.69 -4.25 -18.22
N VAL A 9 8.56 -3.71 -17.79
CA VAL A 9 7.52 -4.52 -17.17
C VAL A 9 6.89 -5.46 -18.21
N ARG A 10 6.72 -6.72 -17.82
CA ARG A 10 6.14 -7.76 -18.68
C ARG A 10 4.62 -7.85 -18.59
N THR A 11 4.05 -7.28 -17.53
CA THR A 11 2.62 -7.27 -17.23
C THR A 11 2.04 -5.90 -17.56
N CYS A 12 0.79 -5.85 -18.04
CA CYS A 12 0.08 -4.62 -18.36
C CYS A 12 0.05 -3.65 -17.17
N GLU A 13 0.50 -2.41 -17.35
CA GLU A 13 0.62 -1.37 -16.32
C GLU A 13 -0.73 -0.83 -15.80
N ALA A 14 -1.82 -1.07 -16.53
CA ALA A 14 -3.17 -0.67 -16.12
C ALA A 14 -3.84 -1.74 -15.24
N CYS A 15 -3.98 -2.98 -15.75
CA CYS A 15 -4.72 -4.04 -15.04
C CYS A 15 -3.86 -4.88 -14.09
N TRP A 16 -2.54 -4.94 -14.31
CA TRP A 16 -1.57 -5.82 -13.64
C TRP A 16 -1.91 -7.32 -13.70
N ASN A 17 -2.76 -7.74 -14.63
CA ASN A 17 -3.22 -9.13 -14.72
C ASN A 17 -2.73 -9.83 -16.00
N THR A 18 -2.85 -9.16 -17.14
CA THR A 18 -2.50 -9.74 -18.45
C THR A 18 -1.11 -9.28 -18.91
N PRO A 19 -0.42 -10.05 -19.76
CA PRO A 19 0.85 -9.61 -20.36
C PRO A 19 0.71 -8.29 -21.13
N ALA A 20 1.78 -7.50 -21.14
CA ALA A 20 1.86 -6.33 -22.01
C ALA A 20 2.03 -6.78 -23.47
N THR A 21 1.18 -6.27 -24.35
CA THR A 21 1.17 -6.60 -25.79
C THR A 21 1.20 -5.36 -26.69
N ALA A 22 1.01 -4.18 -26.11
CA ALA A 22 1.00 -2.88 -26.77
C ALA A 22 1.87 -1.89 -25.98
N ALA A 23 2.51 -0.98 -26.71
CA ALA A 23 3.29 0.12 -26.17
C ALA A 23 2.66 1.42 -26.65
N ARG A 24 2.21 2.27 -25.73
CA ARG A 24 1.67 3.58 -26.03
C ARG A 24 2.69 4.64 -25.59
N HIS A 25 2.77 5.70 -26.37
CA HIS A 25 3.68 6.83 -26.11
C HIS A 25 2.87 8.01 -25.61
N THR A 26 3.25 8.53 -24.45
CA THR A 26 2.62 9.67 -23.79
C THR A 26 3.67 10.78 -23.58
N PRO A 27 3.25 12.02 -23.28
CA PRO A 27 4.19 13.08 -22.92
C PRO A 27 5.08 12.74 -21.72
N ALA A 28 4.61 11.89 -20.81
CA ALA A 28 5.34 11.45 -19.61
C ALA A 28 6.26 10.24 -19.85
N GLY A 29 6.32 9.72 -21.08
CA GLY A 29 7.12 8.55 -21.44
C GLY A 29 6.27 7.45 -22.09
N ARG A 30 6.73 6.21 -21.99
CA ARG A 30 6.08 5.03 -22.56
C ARG A 30 5.27 4.30 -21.49
N ASP A 31 4.08 3.83 -21.85
CA ASP A 31 3.31 2.89 -21.06
C ASP A 31 3.13 1.55 -21.78
N LEU A 32 3.20 0.46 -21.01
CA LEU A 32 3.15 -0.92 -21.51
C LEU A 32 1.83 -1.57 -21.10
N LEU A 33 0.95 -1.82 -22.07
CA LEU A 33 -0.44 -2.22 -21.84
C LEU A 33 -0.78 -3.53 -22.57
N CYS A 34 -1.82 -4.21 -22.12
CA CYS A 34 -2.47 -5.22 -22.96
C CYS A 34 -3.39 -4.54 -23.99
N GLU A 35 -3.73 -5.26 -25.05
CA GLU A 35 -4.55 -4.74 -26.15
C GLU A 35 -5.87 -4.14 -25.68
N GLY A 36 -6.60 -4.84 -24.80
CA GLY A 36 -7.86 -4.33 -24.25
C GLY A 36 -7.69 -3.03 -23.46
N CYS A 37 -6.63 -2.91 -22.65
CA CYS A 37 -6.37 -1.69 -21.90
C CYS A 37 -5.90 -0.53 -22.78
N ALA A 38 -5.13 -0.82 -23.83
CA ALA A 38 -4.68 0.18 -24.79
C ALA A 38 -5.86 0.74 -25.60
N THR A 39 -6.74 -0.11 -26.11
CA THR A 39 -7.91 0.27 -26.91
C THR A 39 -8.94 1.07 -26.09
N ALA A 40 -9.14 0.70 -24.83
CA ALA A 40 -10.05 1.42 -23.92
C ALA A 40 -9.38 2.63 -23.22
N GLU A 41 -8.14 2.97 -23.61
CA GLU A 41 -7.36 4.09 -23.09
C GLU A 41 -7.21 4.13 -21.55
N TYR A 42 -7.19 2.98 -20.88
CA TYR A 42 -7.06 2.94 -19.43
C TYR A 42 -5.76 3.63 -18.96
N PRO A 43 -5.81 4.41 -17.86
CA PRO A 43 -4.61 4.97 -17.25
C PRO A 43 -3.79 3.86 -16.58
N ARG A 44 -2.48 4.09 -16.41
CA ARG A 44 -1.68 3.14 -15.63
C ARG A 44 -2.11 3.20 -14.18
N ARG A 45 -2.04 2.07 -13.49
CA ARG A 45 -2.42 2.00 -12.08
C ARG A 45 -1.52 2.89 -11.20
N VAL A 46 -0.27 3.10 -11.60
CA VAL A 46 0.67 4.02 -10.90
C VAL A 46 0.26 5.49 -11.02
N ASP A 47 -0.48 5.86 -12.07
CA ASP A 47 -1.01 7.21 -12.22
C ASP A 47 -2.25 7.41 -11.32
N LEU A 48 -3.04 6.35 -11.12
CA LEU A 48 -4.19 6.34 -10.20
C LEU A 48 -3.77 6.22 -8.72
N PHE A 49 -2.74 5.43 -8.46
CA PHE A 49 -2.18 5.16 -7.14
C PHE A 49 -0.68 5.45 -7.19
N PRO A 50 -0.29 6.73 -7.05
CA PRO A 50 1.12 7.09 -7.00
C PRO A 50 1.84 6.30 -5.91
N PRO A 51 3.14 5.99 -6.08
CA PRO A 51 3.90 5.20 -5.11
C PRO A 51 3.96 5.82 -3.70
N PHE A 52 3.63 7.10 -3.57
CA PHE A 52 3.53 7.81 -2.29
C PHE A 52 2.06 8.12 -1.88
N GLY A 53 1.10 7.41 -2.49
CA GLY A 53 -0.34 7.62 -2.37
C GLY A 53 -0.78 8.97 -2.95
N VAL A 54 -2.09 9.24 -2.85
CA VAL A 54 -2.72 10.52 -3.26
C VAL A 54 -2.09 11.72 -2.54
N TYR A 55 -1.52 11.50 -1.35
CA TYR A 55 -0.93 12.54 -0.51
C TYR A 55 0.56 12.82 -0.80
N GLY A 56 1.21 12.04 -1.67
CA GLY A 56 2.63 12.26 -1.99
C GLY A 56 3.56 12.17 -0.78
N LEU A 57 3.19 11.35 0.21
CA LEU A 57 3.90 11.23 1.48
C LEU A 57 5.09 10.28 1.33
N THR A 58 6.27 10.84 1.19
CA THR A 58 7.53 10.09 1.26
C THR A 58 7.85 9.76 2.71
N THR A 59 8.65 8.71 2.97
CA THR A 59 9.13 8.38 4.33
C THR A 59 9.73 9.59 5.04
N ARG A 60 10.47 10.44 4.30
CA ARG A 60 11.03 11.69 4.83
C ARG A 60 9.94 12.68 5.28
N LYS A 61 8.90 12.88 4.48
CA LYS A 61 7.75 13.75 4.85
C LYS A 61 6.96 13.17 6.02
N VAL A 62 6.77 11.86 6.06
CA VAL A 62 6.09 11.21 7.19
C VAL A 62 6.87 11.36 8.49
N LEU A 63 8.20 11.22 8.45
CA LEU A 63 9.06 11.33 9.64
C LEU A 63 9.24 12.79 10.10
N ASN A 64 9.31 13.75 9.18
CA ASN A 64 9.57 15.15 9.50
C ASN A 64 8.29 15.97 9.74
N ASP A 65 7.23 15.69 8.98
CA ASP A 65 5.98 16.47 8.98
C ASP A 65 4.80 15.68 9.60
N GLY A 66 5.05 14.42 9.98
CA GLY A 66 4.06 13.59 10.65
C GLY A 66 3.68 14.17 12.01
N LYS A 67 2.40 14.51 12.19
CA LYS A 67 1.82 14.87 13.50
C LYS A 67 1.88 13.73 14.52
N HIS A 68 2.33 12.54 14.12
CA HIS A 68 2.63 11.42 14.99
C HIS A 68 4.10 11.48 15.37
N GLY A 69 4.41 12.30 16.39
CA GLY A 69 5.73 12.25 17.02
C GLY A 69 6.05 10.84 17.50
N SER A 70 7.33 10.50 17.60
CA SER A 70 7.78 9.23 18.16
C SER A 70 7.19 9.02 19.56
N GLY A 71 6.45 7.93 19.77
CA GLY A 71 5.86 7.59 21.06
C GLY A 71 4.51 6.89 20.93
N PRO A 72 3.98 6.35 22.04
CA PRO A 72 2.62 5.80 22.06
C PRO A 72 1.60 6.90 21.72
N PRO A 73 0.45 6.54 21.11
CA PRO A 73 -0.62 7.50 20.84
C PRO A 73 -1.01 8.26 22.11
N LYS A 74 -1.17 9.59 21.99
CA LYS A 74 -1.69 10.40 23.10
C LYS A 74 -3.11 9.95 23.40
N LEU A 75 -3.35 9.50 24.63
CA LEU A 75 -4.69 9.15 25.08
C LEU A 75 -5.61 10.40 25.02
N PRO A 76 -6.91 10.21 24.77
CA PRO A 76 -7.89 11.27 24.96
C PRO A 76 -7.78 11.87 26.37
N PRO A 77 -8.10 13.16 26.56
CA PRO A 77 -8.08 13.81 27.88
C PRO A 77 -8.88 13.06 28.95
N ASP A 78 -9.99 12.42 28.54
CA ASP A 78 -10.80 11.52 29.36
C ASP A 78 -10.91 10.14 28.69
N PRO A 79 -10.07 9.16 29.06
CA PRO A 79 -10.11 7.80 28.50
C PRO A 79 -11.33 6.98 28.93
N GLY A 80 -12.15 7.51 29.84
CA GLY A 80 -13.20 6.76 30.52
C GLY A 80 -12.62 5.77 31.55
N PRO A 81 -13.51 5.08 32.31
CA PRO A 81 -13.09 4.08 33.28
C PRO A 81 -12.43 2.88 32.58
N ALA A 82 -11.44 2.27 33.26
CA ALA A 82 -10.79 1.07 32.77
C ALA A 82 -11.84 -0.04 32.53
N PRO A 83 -11.73 -0.81 31.44
CA PRO A 83 -12.56 -1.98 31.26
C PRO A 83 -12.36 -2.95 32.43
N PRO A 84 -13.41 -3.71 32.83
CA PRO A 84 -13.27 -4.71 33.87
C PRO A 84 -12.17 -5.69 33.49
N TYR A 85 -11.35 -6.06 34.47
CA TYR A 85 -10.29 -7.05 34.25
C TYR A 85 -10.90 -8.32 33.67
N PRO A 86 -10.36 -8.86 32.55
CA PRO A 86 -10.78 -10.17 32.09
C PRO A 86 -10.52 -11.19 33.20
N PRO A 87 -11.38 -12.21 33.34
CA PRO A 87 -11.13 -13.29 34.28
C PRO A 87 -9.72 -13.84 34.01
N ARG A 88 -8.94 -14.05 35.07
CA ARG A 88 -7.63 -14.68 34.93
C ARG A 88 -7.85 -16.04 34.23
N PRO A 89 -7.07 -16.35 33.17
CA PRO A 89 -7.13 -17.68 32.59
C PRO A 89 -6.81 -18.71 33.68
N PRO A 90 -7.44 -19.90 33.65
CA PRO A 90 -7.16 -20.96 34.62
C PRO A 90 -5.68 -21.32 34.54
N SER A 91 -5.07 -21.59 35.69
CA SER A 91 -3.69 -22.06 35.74
C SER A 91 -3.55 -23.34 34.90
N PRO A 92 -2.46 -23.51 34.15
CA PRO A 92 -2.20 -24.74 33.41
C PRO A 92 -2.22 -25.97 34.33
N PRO A 93 -2.65 -27.15 33.83
CA PRO A 93 -2.59 -28.39 34.59
C PRO A 93 -1.17 -28.66 35.12
N GLY A 94 -1.04 -28.94 36.42
CA GLY A 94 0.25 -29.22 37.06
C GLY A 94 0.92 -28.04 37.76
N THR A 95 0.25 -26.89 37.88
CA THR A 95 0.78 -25.77 38.68
C THR A 95 0.63 -26.11 40.18
N PRO A 96 1.71 -26.20 40.97
CA PRO A 96 1.62 -26.46 42.41
C PRO A 96 0.97 -25.26 43.13
N PRO A 97 0.19 -25.51 44.21
CA PRO A 97 -0.36 -24.42 45.01
C PRO A 97 0.77 -23.63 45.67
N VAL A 98 0.62 -22.30 45.69
CA VAL A 98 1.42 -21.39 46.52
C VAL A 98 0.78 -21.30 47.89
#